data_AF-A0A7J9W9N0-F1
#
_entry.id   AF-A0A7J9W9N0-F1
#
_cell.length_a   1.000
_cell.length_b   1.000
_cell.length_c   1.000
_cell.angle_alpha   90.00
_cell.angle_beta   90.00
_cell.angle_gamma   90.00
#
_symmetry.space_group_name_H-M   'P 1'
#
loop_
_entity.id
_entity.type
_entity.pdbx_description
1 polymer ?
#
loop_
_entity_poly.entity_id
_entity_poly.type
_entity_poly.pdbx_seq_one_letter_code
_entity_poly.pdbx_strand_id
1 'polypeptide(L)' 'SGEYAMVHAAAERGWIDGDRVMAETLLGIRRAGADIVITYAAGWMARRLS' A
#
# COMPACT_ATOMS: atom_id res chain seq x y z
N SER A 1 9.29 -5.54 -3.19
CA SER A 1 8.46 -6.73 -3.47
C SER A 1 7.93 -7.35 -2.18
N GLY A 2 8.77 -7.53 -1.16
CA GLY A 2 8.38 -8.11 0.13
C GLY A 2 7.26 -7.37 0.87
N GLU A 3 7.34 -6.05 1.01
CA GLU A 3 6.30 -5.26 1.72
C GLU A 3 4.93 -5.38 1.05
N TYR A 4 4.89 -5.22 -0.29
CA TYR A 4 3.67 -5.43 -1.08
C TYR A 4 3.12 -6.86 -0.89
N ALA A 5 3.96 -7.88 -1.06
CA ALA A 5 3.57 -9.27 -0.90
C ALA A 5 3.10 -9.60 0.53
N MET A 6 3.68 -8.97 1.55
CA MET A 6 3.30 -9.14 2.95
C MET A 6 1.90 -8.62 3.21
N VAL A 7 1.56 -7.41 2.73
CA VAL A 7 0.21 -6.86 2.87
C VAL A 7 -0.81 -7.74 2.15
N HIS A 8 -0.50 -8.18 0.92
CA HIS A 8 -1.38 -9.08 0.17
C HIS A 8 -1.59 -10.43 0.89
N ALA A 9 -0.51 -11.08 1.35
CA ALA A 9 -0.61 -12.36 2.04
C ALA A 9 -1.38 -12.24 3.37
N ALA A 10 -1.21 -11.14 4.11
CA ALA A 10 -1.96 -10.89 5.34
C ALA A 10 -3.44 -10.63 5.07
N ALA A 11 -3.76 -9.92 3.99
CA ALA A 11 -5.13 -9.67 3.54
C ALA A 11 -5.83 -10.96 3.09
N GLU A 12 -5.14 -11.82 2.32
CA GLU A 12 -5.65 -13.13 1.88
C GLU A 12 -6.00 -14.04 3.06
N ARG A 13 -5.28 -13.91 4.18
CA ARG A 13 -5.55 -14.64 5.43
C ARG A 13 -6.62 -13.98 6.31
N GLY A 14 -7.20 -12.87 5.86
CA GLY A 14 -8.20 -12.11 6.61
C GLY A 14 -7.65 -11.44 7.88
N TRP A 15 -6.32 -11.32 8.02
CA TRP A 15 -5.71 -10.72 9.21
C TRP A 15 -5.85 -9.20 9.22
N ILE A 16 -5.94 -8.60 8.04
CA ILE A 16 -6.06 -7.16 7.84
C ILE A 16 -7.01 -6.86 6.69
N ASP A 17 -7.55 -5.65 6.69
CA ASP A 17 -8.12 -5.03 5.50
C ASP A 17 -6.97 -4.57 4.59
N GLY A 18 -6.69 -5.35 3.55
CA GLY A 18 -5.55 -5.14 2.66
C GLY A 18 -5.55 -3.80 1.95
N ASP A 19 -6.71 -3.36 1.46
CA ASP A 19 -6.84 -2.09 0.74
C ASP A 19 -6.59 -0.91 1.67
N ARG A 20 -7.20 -0.94 2.86
CA ARG A 20 -7.01 0.12 3.86
C ARG A 20 -5.56 0.19 4.34
N VAL A 21 -4.94 -0.96 4.62
CA VAL A 21 -3.54 -1.01 5.09
C VAL A 21 -2.56 -0.58 4.00
N MET A 22 -2.78 -0.98 2.74
CA MET A 22 -1.94 -0.54 1.63
C MET A 22 -1.99 0.98 1.46
N ALA A 23 -3.19 1.57 1.48
CA ALA A 23 -3.36 3.02 1.39
C ALA A 23 -2.67 3.75 2.55
N GLU A 24 -2.88 3.28 3.79
CA GLU A 24 -2.26 3.89 4.98
C GLU A 24 -0.73 3.75 4.97
N THR A 25 -0.21 2.65 4.43
CA THR A 25 1.25 2.44 4.29
C THR A 25 1.85 3.50 3.36
N LEU A 26 1.24 3.71 2.18
CA LEU A 26 1.69 4.73 1.22
C LEU A 26 1.58 6.14 1.81
N LEU A 27 0.49 6.42 2.53
CA LEU A 27 0.29 7.69 3.21
C LEU A 27 1.32 7.91 4.31
N GLY A 28 1.66 6.87 5.07
CA GLY A 28 2.72 6.87 6.08
C GLY A 28 4.09 7.23 5.48
N ILE A 29 4.45 6.63 4.33
CA ILE A 29 5.69 6.96 3.62
C ILE A 29 5.71 8.44 3.21
N ARG A 30 4.60 8.98 2.68
CA ARG A 30 4.48 10.40 2.36
C ARG A 30 4.62 11.29 3.58
N ARG A 31 4.03 10.92 4.72
CA ARG A 31 4.15 11.65 6.00
C ARG A 31 5.56 11.61 6.57
N ALA A 32 6.31 10.55 6.31
CA ALA A 32 7.72 10.45 6.68
C ALA A 32 8.64 11.39 5.86
N GLY A 33 8.08 12.13 4.91
CA GLY A 33 8.78 13.17 4.16
C GLY A 33 9.20 12.75 2.75
N ALA A 34 8.81 11.57 2.28
CA ALA A 34 9.13 11.15 0.91
C ALA A 34 8.33 11.98 -0.12
N ASP A 35 9.02 12.62 -1.06
CA ASP A 35 8.42 13.33 -2.18
C ASP A 35 8.02 12.38 -3.34
N ILE A 36 8.73 11.25 -3.47
CA ILE A 36 8.50 10.25 -4.51
C ILE A 36 8.43 8.86 -3.87
N VAL A 37 7.40 8.09 -4.25
CA VAL A 37 7.23 6.68 -3.82
C VAL A 37 7.18 5.77 -5.05
N ILE A 38 8.16 4.88 -5.18
CA ILE A 38 8.22 3.87 -6.24
C ILE A 38 7.70 2.55 -5.66
N THR A 39 6.58 2.05 -6.16
CA THR A 39 5.90 0.88 -5.58
C THR A 39 5.13 0.08 -6.63
N TYR A 40 5.02 -1.23 -6.41
CA TYR A 40 4.14 -2.10 -7.20
C TYR A 40 2.66 -1.75 -7.05
N ALA A 41 2.28 -1.09 -5.95
CA ALA A 41 0.91 -0.63 -5.72
C ALA A 41 0.54 0.61 -6.55
N ALA A 42 1.45 1.19 -7.34
CA ALA A 42 1.24 2.49 -7.99
C ALA A 42 -0.01 2.51 -8.87
N GLY A 43 -0.20 1.50 -9.72
CA GLY A 43 -1.39 1.40 -10.58
C GLY A 43 -2.68 1.16 -9.80
N TRP A 44 -2.62 0.40 -8.70
CA TRP A 44 -3.76 0.18 -7.80
C TRP A 44 -4.16 1.48 -7.08
N MET A 45 -3.18 2.25 -6.61
CA MET A 45 -3.40 3.52 -5.91
C MET A 45 -3.94 4.59 -6.86
N ALA A 46 -3.39 4.68 -8.08
CA ALA A 46 -3.85 5.63 -9.08
C ALA A 46 -5.36 5.51 -9.37
N ARG A 47 -5.88 4.27 -9.47
CA ARG A 47 -7.30 4.01 -9.69
C ARG A 47 -8.21 4.42 -8.52
N ARG A 48 -7.68 4.51 -7.30
CA ARG A 48 -8.43 4.91 -6.09
C ARG A 48 -8.47 6.43 -5.87
N LEU A 49 -7.61 7.17 -6.56
CA LEU A 49 -7.57 8.62 -6.54
C LEU A 49 -8.37 9.25 -7.70
N SER A 50 -8.90 8.41 -8.58
CA SER A 50 -9.77 8.78 -9.71
C SER A 50 -11.22 8.90 -9.23
#